data_AF-A0A916QTK5-F1
#
_entry.id   AF-A0A916QTK5-F1
#
_cell.length_a   1.000
_cell.length_b   1.000
_cell.length_c   1.000
_cell.angle_alpha   90.00
_cell.angle_beta   90.00
_cell.angle_gamma   90.00
#
_symmetry.space_group_name_H-M   'P 1'
#
loop_
_entity.id
_entity.type
_entity.pdbx_description
1 polymer ?
#
loop_
_entity_poly.entity_id
_entity_poly.type
_entity_poly.pdbx_seq_one_letter_code
_entity_poly.pdbx_strand_id
1 'polypeptide(L)'
;MHKRLVAEVKSVNPWYYEVSKCAPQQALRDLERAFKNFLTIPERGFPVFKKKGRKDSFYLEGSIKIFQGNYIQLPRIGIVKTYEILPSVPVKNVTISKKADSWYISFKYKFEPYPTEKVRETIGVDIGINTLATCSDGSKFANVKAYRQAKKQLVRHQRAVSKKVIGSKNRRKAVKTSQSPQKADATPRRRQLACGTRTKQ
;
A
#
# COMPACT_ATOMS: atom_id res chain seq x y z
N MET A 1 30.30 3.77 -3.29
CA MET A 1 29.27 4.08 -2.27
C MET A 1 29.23 3.09 -1.11
N HIS A 2 29.14 1.76 -1.35
CA HIS A 2 29.02 0.77 -0.25
C HIS A 2 30.21 0.77 0.74
N LYS A 3 31.46 0.86 0.23
CA LYS A 3 32.68 0.88 1.07
C LYS A 3 32.70 2.05 2.07
N ARG A 4 32.38 3.26 1.60
CA ARG A 4 32.30 4.47 2.46
C ARG A 4 31.19 4.36 3.51
N LEU A 5 30.02 3.84 3.14
CA LEU A 5 28.93 3.61 4.09
C LEU A 5 29.34 2.66 5.22
N VAL A 6 30.10 1.60 4.89
CA VAL A 6 30.58 0.64 5.90
C VAL A 6 31.63 1.28 6.80
N ALA A 7 32.60 1.97 6.21
CA ALA A 7 33.72 2.56 6.94
C ALA A 7 33.29 3.74 7.84
N GLU A 8 32.43 4.63 7.35
CA GLU A 8 32.08 5.89 8.02
C GLU A 8 30.82 5.77 8.89
N VAL A 9 29.81 5.01 8.44
CA VAL A 9 28.49 4.98 9.12
C VAL A 9 28.34 3.74 10.01
N LYS A 10 28.69 2.55 9.51
CA LYS A 10 28.46 1.31 10.26
C LYS A 10 29.40 1.12 11.44
N SER A 11 30.64 1.59 11.33
CA SER A 11 31.64 1.51 12.42
C SER A 11 31.17 2.29 13.66
N VAL A 12 30.56 3.45 13.45
CA VAL A 12 30.06 4.34 14.51
C VAL A 12 28.67 3.93 15.01
N ASN A 13 27.91 3.15 14.24
CA ASN A 13 26.53 2.77 14.54
C ASN A 13 26.35 1.24 14.57
N PRO A 14 26.60 0.57 15.71
CA PRO A 14 26.52 -0.89 15.82
C PRO A 14 25.16 -1.47 15.41
N TRP A 15 24.07 -0.77 15.71
CA TRP A 15 22.69 -1.17 15.36
C TRP A 15 22.49 -1.38 13.84
N TYR A 16 23.37 -0.84 13.01
CA TYR A 16 23.31 -1.01 11.55
C TYR A 16 23.52 -2.47 11.12
N TYR A 17 24.21 -3.28 11.93
CA TYR A 17 24.41 -4.71 11.65
C TYR A 17 23.18 -5.57 11.95
N GLU A 18 22.29 -5.09 12.82
CA GLU A 18 21.02 -5.73 13.17
C GLU A 18 20.01 -5.66 12.02
N VAL A 19 20.06 -4.59 11.23
CA VAL A 19 19.14 -4.37 10.10
C VAL A 19 19.64 -5.01 8.80
N SER A 20 18.71 -5.24 7.86
CA SER A 20 19.09 -5.70 6.52
C SER A 20 19.91 -4.63 5.79
N LYS A 21 21.01 -5.06 5.14
CA LYS A 21 21.89 -4.18 4.35
C LYS A 21 21.14 -3.39 3.27
N CYS A 22 20.03 -3.94 2.77
CA CYS A 22 19.26 -3.38 1.65
C CYS A 22 18.48 -2.13 2.06
N ALA A 23 17.97 -2.06 3.29
CA ALA A 23 17.14 -0.96 3.75
C ALA A 23 17.85 0.40 3.67
N PRO A 24 19.06 0.57 4.21
CA PRO A 24 19.73 1.85 4.15
C PRO A 24 20.45 2.11 2.81
N GLN A 25 20.86 1.06 2.09
CA GLN A 25 21.31 1.22 0.70
C GLN A 25 20.19 1.79 -0.18
N GLN A 26 18.95 1.32 0.01
CA GLN A 26 17.79 1.85 -0.71
C GLN A 26 17.47 3.29 -0.28
N ALA A 27 17.65 3.66 0.99
CA ALA A 27 17.48 5.04 1.44
C ALA A 27 18.41 6.02 0.70
N LEU A 28 19.65 5.61 0.41
CA LEU A 28 20.57 6.42 -0.41
C LEU A 28 20.15 6.52 -1.88
N ARG A 29 19.65 5.43 -2.46
CA ARG A 29 19.09 5.45 -3.83
C ARG A 29 17.84 6.33 -3.92
N ASP A 30 17.01 6.32 -2.88
CA ASP A 30 15.83 7.18 -2.79
C ASP A 30 16.23 8.65 -2.66
N LEU A 31 17.30 8.95 -1.93
CA LEU A 31 17.87 10.30 -1.83
C LEU A 31 18.40 10.79 -3.19
N GLU A 32 19.18 9.96 -3.88
CA GLU A 32 19.69 10.26 -5.23
C GLU A 32 18.52 10.56 -6.19
N ARG A 33 17.48 9.72 -6.16
CA ARG A 33 16.27 9.93 -6.96
C ARG A 33 15.54 11.21 -6.60
N ALA A 34 15.44 11.55 -5.31
CA ALA A 34 14.77 12.75 -4.87
C ALA A 34 15.50 14.01 -5.37
N PHE A 35 16.83 14.03 -5.30
CA PHE A 35 17.63 15.13 -5.86
C PHE A 35 17.56 15.20 -7.38
N LYS A 36 17.63 14.06 -8.08
CA LYS A 36 17.40 14.02 -9.53
C LYS A 36 16.07 14.65 -9.90
N ASN A 37 14.98 14.25 -9.22
CA ASN A 37 13.66 14.81 -9.47
C ASN A 37 13.55 16.30 -9.13
N PHE A 38 14.22 16.77 -8.08
CA PHE A 38 14.27 18.19 -7.73
C PHE A 38 14.94 19.02 -8.83
N LEU A 39 16.01 18.49 -9.43
CA LEU A 39 16.76 19.18 -10.49
C LEU A 39 16.09 19.11 -11.86
N THR A 40 15.37 18.03 -12.17
CA THR A 40 14.78 17.81 -13.50
C THR A 40 13.32 18.21 -13.63
N ILE A 41 12.56 18.28 -12.53
CA ILE A 41 11.12 18.57 -12.55
C ILE A 41 10.88 19.93 -11.89
N PRO A 42 10.51 20.98 -12.65
CA PRO A 42 10.38 22.36 -12.13
C PRO A 42 9.42 22.51 -10.95
N GLU A 43 8.37 21.69 -10.89
CA GLU A 43 7.35 21.73 -9.82
C GLU A 43 7.77 21.02 -8.53
N ARG A 44 8.91 20.32 -8.52
CA ARG A 44 9.37 19.57 -7.34
C ARG A 44 10.21 20.48 -6.45
N GLY A 45 9.75 20.68 -5.22
CA GLY A 45 10.53 21.34 -4.18
C GLY A 45 11.72 20.52 -3.67
N PHE A 46 12.57 21.16 -2.87
CA PHE A 46 13.78 20.56 -2.30
C PHE A 46 13.48 19.27 -1.51
N PRO A 47 14.32 18.22 -1.61
CA PRO A 47 14.12 16.97 -0.87
C PRO A 47 14.09 17.17 0.65
N VAL A 48 13.12 16.57 1.33
CA VAL A 48 12.98 16.66 2.80
C VAL A 48 13.16 15.29 3.44
N PHE A 49 13.87 15.23 4.56
CA PHE A 49 14.04 14.01 5.33
C PHE A 49 12.71 13.42 5.82
N LYS A 50 12.62 12.09 5.81
CA LYS A 50 11.50 11.36 6.43
C LYS A 50 11.50 11.61 7.94
N LYS A 51 10.30 11.70 8.53
CA LYS A 51 10.11 11.86 9.98
C LYS A 51 9.60 10.55 10.57
N LYS A 52 10.19 10.11 11.67
CA LYS A 52 9.74 8.91 12.42
C LYS A 52 8.25 9.02 12.75
N GLY A 53 7.50 7.95 12.51
CA GLY A 53 6.05 7.90 12.75
C GLY A 53 5.22 8.53 11.62
N ARG A 54 5.84 9.00 10.53
CA ARG A 54 5.16 9.55 9.37
C ARG A 54 5.61 8.83 8.10
N LYS A 55 4.70 8.05 7.51
CA LYS A 55 4.96 7.26 6.29
C LYS A 55 6.17 6.32 6.48
N ASP A 56 6.21 5.63 7.63
CA ASP A 56 7.29 4.69 7.93
C ASP A 56 7.27 3.56 6.90
N SER A 57 8.38 3.40 6.17
CA SER A 57 8.53 2.37 5.15
C SER A 57 9.98 1.98 5.00
N PHE A 58 10.24 0.72 4.68
CA PHE A 58 11.58 0.23 4.38
C PHE A 58 11.55 -0.87 3.33
N TYR A 59 12.66 -0.98 2.62
CA TYR A 59 12.86 -1.90 1.53
C TYR A 59 13.66 -3.11 1.99
N LEU A 60 13.24 -4.29 1.57
CA LEU A 60 13.95 -5.55 1.78
C LEU A 60 14.14 -6.28 0.46
N GLU A 61 15.27 -6.95 0.34
CA GLU A 61 15.65 -7.79 -0.78
C GLU A 61 16.49 -8.95 -0.27
N GLY A 62 16.55 -10.05 -1.01
CA GLY A 62 17.31 -11.25 -0.67
C GLY A 62 16.41 -12.44 -0.36
N SER A 63 16.59 -13.05 0.81
CA SER A 63 15.90 -14.28 1.24
C SER A 63 14.42 -14.02 1.56
N ILE A 64 13.62 -13.82 0.52
CA ILE A 64 12.16 -13.65 0.60
C ILE A 64 11.51 -14.89 -0.02
N LYS A 65 10.68 -15.56 0.76
CA LYS A 65 9.95 -16.76 0.30
C LYS A 65 8.51 -16.68 0.78
N ILE A 66 7.57 -16.92 -0.13
CA ILE A 66 6.16 -17.09 0.22
C ILE A 66 5.94 -18.58 0.46
N PHE A 67 5.38 -18.93 1.61
CA PHE A 67 4.93 -20.28 1.90
C PHE A 67 3.44 -20.42 1.57
N GLN A 68 2.98 -21.65 1.34
CA GLN A 68 1.57 -21.90 1.06
C GLN A 68 0.66 -21.29 2.15
N GLY A 69 -0.40 -20.62 1.71
CA GLY A 69 -1.33 -19.88 2.58
C GLY A 69 -0.94 -18.42 2.75
N ASN A 70 -0.69 -18.00 3.99
CA ASN A 70 -0.51 -16.60 4.37
C ASN A 70 0.77 -16.38 5.18
N TYR A 71 1.86 -17.05 4.83
CA TYR A 71 3.15 -16.87 5.50
C TYR A 71 4.23 -16.41 4.51
N ILE A 72 5.06 -15.46 4.95
CA ILE A 72 6.17 -14.94 4.17
C ILE A 72 7.43 -14.87 5.03
N GLN A 73 8.54 -15.41 4.53
CA GLN A 73 9.87 -15.25 5.08
C GLN A 73 10.44 -13.91 4.66
N LEU A 74 10.97 -13.15 5.62
CA LEU A 74 11.62 -11.87 5.41
C LEU A 74 13.05 -11.89 5.97
N PRO A 75 14.02 -11.25 5.29
CA PRO A 75 15.38 -11.13 5.80
C PRO A 75 15.41 -10.44 7.18
N ARG A 76 16.18 -10.98 8.13
CA ARG A 76 16.33 -10.52 9.53
C ARG A 76 15.07 -10.59 10.41
N ILE A 77 13.88 -10.45 9.84
CA ILE A 77 12.60 -10.47 10.57
C ILE A 77 12.11 -11.90 10.81
N GLY A 78 12.37 -12.83 9.89
CA GLY A 78 11.89 -14.20 9.97
C GLY A 78 10.56 -14.41 9.27
N ILE A 79 9.81 -15.43 9.70
CA ILE A 79 8.53 -15.83 9.09
C ILE A 79 7.39 -15.00 9.71
N VAL A 80 6.62 -14.32 8.87
CA VAL A 80 5.50 -13.46 9.28
C VAL A 80 4.21 -13.95 8.65
N LYS A 81 3.13 -13.94 9.44
CA LYS A 81 1.77 -14.24 8.97
C LYS A 81 1.08 -12.99 8.41
N THR A 82 0.52 -13.10 7.21
CA THR A 82 -0.29 -12.07 6.55
C THR A 82 -1.78 -12.32 6.78
N TYR A 83 -2.58 -11.26 6.64
CA TYR A 83 -4.03 -11.40 6.65
C TYR A 83 -4.54 -12.03 5.35
N GLU A 84 -4.00 -11.61 4.22
CA GLU A 84 -4.35 -12.13 2.90
C GLU A 84 -3.53 -13.38 2.54
N ILE A 85 -4.14 -14.27 1.77
CA ILE A 85 -3.46 -15.41 1.13
C ILE A 85 -2.56 -14.84 0.04
N LEU A 86 -1.30 -15.23 0.05
CA LEU A 86 -0.30 -14.73 -0.88
C LEU A 86 -0.24 -15.62 -2.12
N PRO A 87 -0.03 -15.03 -3.32
CA PRO A 87 0.23 -15.83 -4.51
C PRO A 87 1.54 -16.60 -4.36
N SER A 88 1.54 -17.87 -4.78
CA SER A 88 2.74 -18.72 -4.77
C SER A 88 3.67 -18.35 -5.93
N VAL A 89 4.34 -17.19 -5.80
CA VAL A 89 5.20 -16.61 -6.83
C VAL A 89 6.57 -16.24 -6.27
N PRO A 90 7.64 -16.29 -7.09
CA PRO A 90 8.95 -15.85 -6.65
C PRO A 90 8.96 -14.32 -6.47
N VAL A 91 9.34 -13.87 -5.27
CA VAL A 91 9.43 -12.45 -4.93
C VAL A 91 10.89 -12.04 -4.77
N LYS A 92 11.34 -11.07 -5.57
CA LYS A 92 12.72 -10.56 -5.50
C LYS A 92 12.92 -9.55 -4.37
N ASN A 93 11.97 -8.65 -4.22
CA ASN A 93 12.03 -7.56 -3.28
C ASN A 93 10.64 -7.22 -2.73
N VAL A 94 10.62 -6.68 -1.51
CA VAL A 94 9.41 -6.20 -0.86
C VAL A 94 9.63 -4.82 -0.27
N THR A 95 8.57 -4.03 -0.25
CA THR A 95 8.50 -2.80 0.54
C THR A 95 7.51 -3.02 1.67
N ILE A 96 7.99 -2.87 2.91
CA ILE A 96 7.16 -2.91 4.10
C ILE A 96 6.81 -1.48 4.47
N SER A 97 5.53 -1.20 4.66
CA SER A 97 5.05 0.14 4.99
C SER A 97 4.04 0.10 6.13
N LYS A 98 4.05 1.13 6.97
CA LYS A 98 3.08 1.32 8.03
C LYS A 98 2.02 2.30 7.58
N LYS A 99 0.76 1.87 7.57
CA LYS A 99 -0.40 2.72 7.33
C LYS A 99 -1.38 2.51 8.46
N ALA A 100 -1.83 3.62 9.06
CA ALA A 100 -2.56 3.56 10.32
C ALA A 100 -1.77 2.77 11.39
N ASP A 101 -2.40 1.75 11.99
CA ASP A 101 -1.81 0.87 12.99
C ASP A 101 -1.34 -0.47 12.40
N SER A 102 -1.39 -0.64 11.07
CA SER A 102 -1.10 -1.90 10.40
C SER A 102 0.13 -1.80 9.50
N TRP A 103 0.86 -2.92 9.42
CA TRP A 103 1.98 -3.10 8.51
C TRP A 103 1.51 -3.81 7.24
N TYR A 104 1.96 -3.32 6.10
CA TYR A 104 1.62 -3.82 4.78
C TYR A 104 2.88 -4.22 4.03
N ILE A 105 2.78 -5.30 3.28
CA ILE A 105 3.85 -5.80 2.41
C ILE A 105 3.42 -5.55 0.97
N SER A 106 4.26 -4.86 0.20
CA SER A 106 4.06 -4.61 -1.22
C SER A 106 5.20 -5.23 -2.01
N PHE A 107 4.86 -5.99 -3.04
CA PHE A 107 5.81 -6.58 -3.98
C PHE A 107 5.19 -6.69 -5.36
N LYS A 108 6.06 -6.87 -6.36
CA LYS A 108 5.67 -7.06 -7.75
C LYS A 108 5.98 -8.48 -8.19
N TYR A 109 5.10 -9.06 -8.98
CA TYR A 109 5.31 -10.35 -9.64
C TYR A 109 4.78 -10.27 -11.07
N LYS A 110 5.29 -11.14 -11.95
CA LYS A 110 4.75 -11.26 -13.30
C LYS A 110 3.44 -12.03 -13.23
N PHE A 111 2.39 -11.48 -13.83
CA PHE A 111 1.10 -12.12 -13.93
C PHE A 111 0.74 -12.20 -15.41
N GLU A 112 0.51 -13.41 -15.90
CA GLU A 112 0.02 -13.66 -17.25
C GLU A 112 -1.48 -13.93 -17.15
N PRO A 113 -2.34 -13.01 -17.63
CA PRO A 113 -3.78 -13.24 -17.60
C PRO A 113 -4.14 -14.33 -18.60
N TYR A 114 -5.07 -15.19 -18.23
CA TYR A 114 -5.66 -16.15 -19.17
C TYR A 114 -6.51 -15.38 -20.20
N PRO A 115 -6.26 -15.54 -21.51
CA PRO A 115 -7.12 -14.96 -22.52
C PRO A 115 -8.51 -15.56 -22.36
N THR A 116 -9.51 -14.69 -22.18
CA THR A 116 -10.91 -15.09 -22.17
C THR A 116 -11.46 -14.84 -23.57
N GLU A 117 -12.14 -15.82 -24.15
CA GLU A 117 -12.82 -15.64 -25.44
C GLU A 117 -13.87 -14.55 -25.32
N LYS A 118 -13.88 -13.63 -26.29
CA LYS A 118 -14.90 -12.58 -26.37
C LYS A 118 -16.17 -13.18 -26.95
N VAL A 119 -17.10 -13.58 -26.09
CA VAL A 119 -18.39 -14.18 -26.50
C VAL A 119 -19.43 -13.12 -26.90
N ARG A 120 -19.20 -11.82 -26.67
CA ARG A 120 -20.17 -10.74 -26.89
C ARG A 120 -19.64 -9.62 -27.79
N GLU A 121 -20.58 -8.93 -28.44
CA GLU A 121 -20.35 -7.67 -29.15
C GLU A 121 -19.78 -6.58 -28.23
N THR A 122 -19.19 -5.54 -28.83
CA THR A 122 -18.66 -4.38 -28.11
C THR A 122 -19.78 -3.68 -27.33
N ILE A 123 -19.67 -3.62 -26.01
CA ILE A 123 -20.61 -2.92 -25.13
C ILE A 123 -20.03 -1.56 -24.74
N GLY A 124 -20.79 -0.49 -24.93
CA GLY A 124 -20.46 0.83 -24.40
C GLY A 124 -20.75 0.89 -22.91
N VAL A 125 -19.78 1.32 -22.10
CA VAL A 125 -19.91 1.44 -20.64
C VAL A 125 -19.82 2.91 -20.25
N ASP A 126 -20.90 3.46 -19.70
CA ASP A 126 -20.94 4.80 -19.13
C ASP A 126 -20.82 4.74 -17.60
N ILE A 127 -19.86 5.45 -17.01
CA ILE A 127 -19.59 5.44 -15.58
C ILE A 127 -20.20 6.69 -14.94
N GLY A 128 -21.23 6.48 -14.12
CA GLY A 128 -22.02 7.56 -13.52
C GLY A 128 -21.73 7.84 -12.04
N ILE A 129 -22.25 8.98 -11.57
CA ILE A 129 -22.29 9.31 -10.13
C ILE A 129 -23.45 8.57 -9.43
N ASN A 130 -24.59 8.41 -10.12
CA ASN A 130 -25.78 7.78 -9.57
C ASN A 130 -25.75 6.25 -9.71
N THR A 131 -25.36 5.73 -10.88
CA THR A 131 -25.10 4.32 -11.17
C THR A 131 -23.60 4.12 -11.37
N LEU A 132 -23.03 3.02 -10.89
CA LEU A 132 -21.59 2.75 -11.03
C LEU A 132 -21.21 2.62 -12.50
N ALA A 133 -22.03 1.87 -13.24
CA ALA A 133 -21.88 1.69 -14.67
C ALA A 133 -23.26 1.43 -15.28
N THR A 134 -23.52 2.03 -16.44
CA THR A 134 -24.65 1.72 -17.32
C THR A 134 -24.07 1.21 -18.62
N CYS A 135 -24.50 0.03 -19.05
CA CYS A 135 -24.05 -0.59 -20.27
C CYS A 135 -25.08 -0.35 -21.40
N SER A 136 -24.61 -0.36 -22.65
CA SER A 136 -25.47 -0.23 -23.83
C SER A 136 -26.46 -1.39 -24.01
N ASP A 137 -26.22 -2.53 -23.36
CA ASP A 137 -27.14 -3.68 -23.30
C ASP A 137 -28.28 -3.49 -22.27
N GLY A 138 -28.38 -2.31 -21.67
CA GLY A 138 -29.39 -1.97 -20.66
C GLY A 138 -29.03 -2.43 -19.24
N SER A 139 -27.93 -3.15 -19.04
CA SER A 139 -27.48 -3.54 -17.70
C SER A 139 -27.01 -2.34 -16.89
N LYS A 140 -27.41 -2.30 -15.61
CA LYS A 140 -27.09 -1.20 -14.69
C LYS A 140 -26.47 -1.75 -13.42
N PHE A 141 -25.29 -1.25 -13.08
CA PHE A 141 -24.58 -1.58 -11.86
C PHE A 141 -24.81 -0.48 -10.83
N ALA A 142 -25.32 -0.85 -9.65
CA ALA A 142 -25.62 0.10 -8.59
C ALA A 142 -24.34 0.71 -8.00
N ASN A 143 -24.34 2.03 -7.78
CA ASN A 143 -23.24 2.70 -7.09
C ASN A 143 -23.33 2.47 -5.57
N VAL A 144 -22.33 1.77 -5.02
CA VAL A 144 -22.22 1.59 -3.57
C VAL A 144 -21.74 2.90 -2.94
N LYS A 145 -22.69 3.75 -2.51
CA LYS A 145 -22.43 5.05 -1.84
C LYS A 145 -21.67 4.97 -0.50
N ALA A 146 -21.16 3.80 -0.12
CA ALA A 146 -20.38 3.57 1.10
C ALA A 146 -19.15 4.49 1.18
N TYR A 147 -18.51 4.78 0.04
CA TYR A 147 -17.36 5.68 0.00
C TYR A 147 -17.68 7.08 0.52
N ARG A 148 -18.84 7.64 0.15
CA ARG A 148 -19.24 9.00 0.57
C ARG A 148 -19.44 9.08 2.09
N GLN A 149 -20.06 8.04 2.67
CA GLN A 149 -20.25 7.97 4.13
C GLN A 149 -18.92 7.79 4.87
N ALA A 150 -18.07 6.87 4.41
CA ALA A 150 -16.75 6.63 4.99
C ALA A 150 -15.86 7.89 4.92
N LYS A 151 -15.87 8.59 3.78
CA LYS A 151 -15.14 9.86 3.60
C LYS A 151 -15.63 10.95 4.55
N LYS A 152 -16.94 11.10 4.73
CA LYS A 152 -17.51 12.07 5.70
C LYS A 152 -17.05 11.77 7.12
N GLN A 153 -17.09 10.49 7.53
CA GLN A 153 -16.60 10.06 8.84
C GLN A 153 -15.10 10.32 9.00
N LEU A 154 -14.29 9.99 8.00
CA LEU A 154 -12.85 10.23 7.99
C LEU A 154 -12.53 11.72 8.20
N VAL A 155 -13.19 12.60 7.46
CA VAL A 155 -13.01 14.07 7.59
C VAL A 155 -13.40 14.54 8.99
N ARG A 156 -14.51 14.05 9.55
CA ARG A 156 -14.94 14.39 10.91
C ARG A 156 -13.88 13.99 11.94
N HIS A 157 -13.33 12.78 11.84
CA HIS A 157 -12.28 12.32 12.76
C HIS A 157 -10.96 13.08 12.58
N GLN A 158 -10.56 13.38 11.35
CA GLN A 158 -9.36 14.18 11.08
C GLN A 158 -9.49 15.61 11.63
N ARG A 159 -10.66 16.25 11.50
CA ARG A 159 -10.95 17.55 12.12
C ARG A 159 -10.85 17.48 13.64
N ALA A 160 -11.39 16.43 14.26
CA ALA A 160 -11.29 16.21 15.70
C ALA A 160 -9.83 16.01 16.17
N VAL A 161 -8.96 15.40 15.36
CA VAL A 161 -7.52 15.29 15.63
C VAL A 161 -6.85 16.66 15.56
N SER A 162 -7.16 17.45 14.53
CA SER A 162 -6.55 18.76 14.28
C SER A 162 -6.83 19.76 15.41
N LYS A 163 -8.05 19.75 15.96
CA LYS A 163 -8.46 20.61 17.08
C LYS A 163 -7.81 20.27 18.42
N LYS A 164 -7.07 19.15 18.52
CA LYS A 164 -6.47 18.69 19.78
C LYS A 164 -5.00 19.07 19.87
N VAL A 165 -4.57 19.44 21.08
CA VAL A 165 -3.18 19.80 21.39
C VAL A 165 -2.21 18.70 20.99
N ILE A 166 -1.17 19.06 20.23
CA ILE A 166 -0.10 18.16 19.79
C ILE A 166 0.57 17.52 21.02
N GLY A 167 0.82 16.21 20.97
CA GLY A 167 1.43 15.46 22.08
C GLY A 167 0.47 14.99 23.18
N SER A 168 -0.72 15.59 23.33
CA SER A 168 -1.67 15.23 24.39
C SER A 168 -2.17 13.77 24.30
N LYS A 169 -2.50 13.18 25.46
CA LYS A 169 -3.16 11.86 25.55
C LYS A 169 -4.47 11.83 24.76
N ASN A 170 -5.23 12.93 24.80
CA ASN A 170 -6.51 13.07 24.10
C ASN A 170 -6.34 13.09 22.57
N ARG A 171 -5.27 13.69 22.05
CA ARG A 171 -4.94 13.65 20.63
C ARG A 171 -4.53 12.26 20.19
N ARG A 172 -3.71 11.55 20.97
CA ARG A 172 -3.35 10.14 20.69
C ARG A 172 -4.58 9.26 20.56
N LYS A 173 -5.55 9.40 21.48
CA LYS A 173 -6.85 8.69 21.39
C LYS A 173 -7.59 9.02 20.09
N ALA A 174 -7.68 10.29 19.73
CA ALA A 174 -8.35 10.74 18.51
C ALA A 174 -7.69 10.22 17.23
N VAL A 175 -6.36 10.19 17.20
CA VAL A 175 -5.59 9.67 16.07
C VAL A 175 -5.93 8.20 15.83
N LYS A 176 -5.97 7.38 16.89
CA LYS A 176 -6.40 5.97 16.78
C LYS A 176 -7.81 5.84 16.20
N THR A 177 -8.76 6.65 16.67
CA THR A 177 -10.13 6.66 16.13
C THR A 177 -10.17 7.05 14.64
N SER A 178 -9.36 8.04 14.23
CA SER A 178 -9.32 8.49 12.83
C SER A 178 -8.75 7.46 11.85
N GLN A 179 -8.05 6.45 12.37
CA GLN A 179 -7.44 5.39 11.58
C GLN A 179 -8.41 4.24 11.27
N SER A 180 -9.48 4.05 12.04
CA SER A 180 -10.45 2.96 11.81
C SER A 180 -11.11 3.01 10.43
N PRO A 181 -11.62 4.17 9.94
CA PRO A 181 -12.16 4.26 8.58
C PRO A 181 -11.10 4.00 7.49
N GLN A 182 -9.84 4.39 7.72
CA GLN A 182 -8.75 4.18 6.76
C GLN A 182 -8.41 2.70 6.57
N LYS A 183 -8.62 1.86 7.60
CA LYS A 183 -8.44 0.41 7.50
C LYS A 183 -9.51 -0.22 6.59
N ALA A 184 -10.76 0.22 6.70
CA ALA A 184 -11.88 -0.29 5.91
C ALA A 184 -11.77 0.02 4.40
N ASP A 185 -11.09 1.11 4.03
CA ASP A 185 -10.79 1.47 2.64
C ASP A 185 -9.52 0.78 2.10
N ALA A 186 -8.56 0.41 2.98
CA ALA A 186 -7.29 -0.22 2.59
C ALA A 186 -7.40 -1.74 2.36
N THR A 187 -8.43 -2.39 2.90
CA THR A 187 -8.78 -3.77 2.57
C THR A 187 -9.52 -3.77 1.23
N PRO A 188 -9.04 -4.45 0.18
CA PRO A 188 -9.84 -4.66 -1.01
C PRO A 188 -11.10 -5.43 -0.59
N ARG A 189 -12.26 -4.77 -0.64
CA ARG A 189 -13.55 -5.46 -0.48
C ARG A 189 -13.69 -6.40 -1.66
N ARG A 190 -13.25 -7.65 -1.51
CA ARG A 190 -13.55 -8.72 -2.45
C ARG A 190 -15.04 -9.05 -2.33
N ARG A 191 -15.91 -8.15 -2.80
CA ARG A 191 -17.23 -8.55 -3.24
C ARG A 191 -16.99 -9.26 -4.56
N GLN A 192 -17.04 -10.59 -4.52
CA GLN A 192 -17.30 -11.37 -5.74
C GLN A 192 -18.54 -10.73 -6.37
N LEU A 193 -18.34 -9.97 -7.44
CA LEU A 193 -19.39 -9.76 -8.41
C LEU A 193 -19.56 -11.13 -9.07
N ALA A 194 -20.34 -12.00 -8.44
CA ALA A 194 -20.83 -13.20 -9.09
C ALA A 194 -21.66 -12.71 -10.27
N CYS A 195 -21.06 -12.70 -11.45
CA CYS A 195 -21.78 -12.58 -12.70
C CYS A 195 -22.63 -13.85 -12.79
N GLY A 196 -23.86 -13.79 -12.29
CA GLY A 196 -24.81 -14.87 -12.40
C GLY A 196 -25.10 -15.08 -13.88
N THR A 197 -24.48 -16.08 -14.48
CA THR A 197 -24.92 -16.63 -15.75
C THR A 197 -26.27 -17.30 -15.50
N ARG A 198 -27.36 -16.56 -15.73
CA ARG A 198 -28.67 -17.17 -15.98
C ARG A 198 -28.57 -17.91 -17.31
N THR A 199 -28.27 -19.20 -17.25
CA THR A 199 -28.70 -20.15 -18.28
C THR A 199 -30.22 -20.15 -18.28
N LYS A 200 -30.81 -19.60 -19.34
CA LYS A 200 -32.21 -19.87 -19.68
C LYS A 200 -32.21 -21.13 -20.54
N GLN A 201 -32.86 -22.16 -19.99
CA GLN A 201 -33.44 -23.37 -20.60
C GLN A 201 -32.54 -24.18 -21.54
#